data_AF-A0ABC9YJ19-F1
#
_entry.id   AF-A0ABC9YJ19-F1
#
_cell.length_a   1.000
_cell.length_b   1.000
_cell.length_c   1.000
_cell.angle_alpha   90.00
_cell.angle_beta   90.00
_cell.angle_gamma   90.00
#
_symmetry.space_group_name_H-M   'P 1'
#
loop_
_entity.id
_entity.type
_entity.pdbx_description
1 polymer ?
#
loop_
_entity_poly.entity_id
_entity_poly.type
_entity_poly.pdbx_seq_one_letter_code
_entity_poly.pdbx_strand_id
1 'polypeptide(L)'
;MLYLYTDSWMVANALWGWLQQWKQSSWQHRGKLIWAAPLWQDIAARVEKLVVKVRHVDAHIPKNLATEEHQNNQQVDQAAKIEVAQVDLDWQHKGELFIAWWAHDTSGHQGRDGTYRWARDRGVDLSMDAISQVIHECEMC
;
A
#
# COMPACT_ATOMS: atom_id res chain seq x y z
N MET A 1 -11.20 -22.17 12.37
CA MET A 1 -11.45 -21.74 10.99
C MET A 1 -11.76 -20.25 11.03
N LEU A 2 -10.85 -19.43 10.52
CA LEU A 2 -10.98 -17.97 10.51
C LEU A 2 -11.59 -17.54 9.16
N TYR A 3 -12.51 -16.59 9.18
CA TYR A 3 -13.00 -15.93 7.97
C TYR A 3 -12.40 -14.53 7.92
N LEU A 4 -11.71 -14.20 6.83
CA LEU A 4 -11.19 -12.87 6.56
C LEU A 4 -12.04 -12.22 5.48
N TYR A 5 -12.62 -11.08 5.81
CA TYR A 5 -13.34 -10.22 4.88
C TYR A 5 -12.47 -9.02 4.57
N THR A 6 -12.29 -8.73 3.29
CA THR A 6 -11.49 -7.58 2.86
C THR A 6 -12.09 -7.00 1.60
N ASP A 7 -12.08 -5.68 1.48
CA ASP A 7 -12.37 -4.96 0.25
C ASP A 7 -11.13 -4.74 -0.64
N SER A 8 -9.94 -5.04 -0.11
CA SER A 8 -8.69 -4.94 -0.84
C SER A 8 -8.50 -6.12 -1.78
N TRP A 9 -8.62 -5.85 -3.08
CA TRP A 9 -8.30 -6.82 -4.12
C TRP A 9 -6.88 -7.36 -4.04
N MET A 10 -5.91 -6.54 -3.61
CA MET A 10 -4.53 -6.96 -3.43
C MET A 10 -4.40 -8.03 -2.35
N VAL A 11 -5.02 -7.80 -1.19
CA VAL A 11 -4.99 -8.75 -0.05
C VAL A 11 -5.72 -10.03 -0.39
N ALA A 12 -6.89 -9.94 -1.03
CA ALA A 12 -7.66 -11.11 -1.45
C ALA A 12 -6.86 -11.99 -2.43
N ASN A 13 -6.31 -11.41 -3.50
CA ASN A 13 -5.51 -12.16 -4.49
C ASN A 13 -4.22 -12.73 -3.89
N ALA A 14 -3.56 -11.99 -3.00
CA ALA A 14 -2.38 -12.47 -2.32
C ALA A 14 -2.67 -13.75 -1.52
N LEU A 15 -3.73 -13.72 -0.71
CA LEU A 15 -4.11 -14.84 0.15
C LEU A 15 -4.77 -16.00 -0.61
N TRP A 16 -5.42 -15.74 -1.75
CA TRP A 16 -5.99 -16.80 -2.59
C TRP A 16 -4.94 -17.62 -3.33
N GLY A 17 -3.78 -17.05 -3.66
CA GLY A 17 -2.75 -17.82 -4.36
C GLY A 17 -1.41 -17.17 -4.58
N TRP A 18 -1.28 -15.84 -4.60
CA TRP A 18 0.03 -15.24 -4.90
C TRP A 18 1.06 -15.49 -3.81
N LEU A 19 0.68 -15.64 -2.54
CA LEU A 19 1.65 -15.97 -1.48
C LEU A 19 2.43 -17.25 -1.78
N GLN A 20 1.77 -18.29 -2.31
CA GLN A 20 2.45 -19.52 -2.69
C GLN A 20 3.39 -19.30 -3.87
N GLN A 21 2.97 -18.53 -4.87
CA GLN A 21 3.78 -18.22 -6.05
C GLN A 21 5.01 -17.36 -5.69
N TRP A 22 4.81 -16.33 -4.85
CA TRP A 22 5.88 -15.47 -4.36
C TRP A 22 6.87 -16.24 -3.50
N LYS A 23 6.40 -17.15 -2.63
CA LYS A 23 7.29 -18.00 -1.84
C LYS A 23 8.18 -18.87 -2.74
N GLN A 24 7.63 -19.41 -3.83
CA GLN A 24 8.38 -20.20 -4.81
C GLN A 24 9.37 -19.36 -5.64
N SER A 25 9.06 -18.09 -5.90
CA SER A 25 9.94 -17.17 -6.62
C SER A 25 10.90 -16.40 -5.71
N SER A 26 11.14 -16.87 -4.48
CA SER A 26 11.98 -16.19 -3.48
C SER A 26 11.56 -14.73 -3.24
N TRP A 27 10.25 -14.48 -3.28
CA TRP A 27 9.62 -13.17 -3.11
C TRP A 27 10.05 -12.15 -4.17
N GLN A 28 10.41 -12.63 -5.36
CA GLN A 28 10.81 -11.80 -6.49
C GLN A 28 9.84 -11.92 -7.66
N HIS A 29 9.69 -10.84 -8.39
CA HIS A 29 9.03 -10.79 -9.68
C HIS A 29 9.95 -10.05 -10.67
N ARG A 30 10.32 -10.74 -11.77
CA ARG A 30 11.27 -10.22 -12.78
C ARG A 30 12.61 -9.74 -12.19
N GLY A 31 13.13 -10.47 -11.20
CA GLY A 31 14.41 -10.16 -10.54
C GLY A 31 14.37 -9.00 -9.54
N LYS A 32 13.20 -8.39 -9.29
CA LYS A 32 13.00 -7.40 -8.23
C LYS A 32 12.19 -7.99 -7.09
N LEU A 33 12.48 -7.61 -5.85
CA LEU A 33 11.64 -7.99 -4.71
C LEU A 33 10.21 -7.46 -4.92
N ILE A 34 9.22 -8.27 -4.53
CA ILE A 34 7.84 -7.82 -4.51
C ILE A 34 7.67 -6.68 -3.51
N TRP A 35 6.71 -5.79 -3.78
CA TRP A 35 6.42 -4.68 -2.89
C TRP A 35 6.05 -5.20 -1.50
N ALA A 36 6.62 -4.58 -0.47
CA ALA A 36 6.45 -4.96 0.94
C ALA A 36 6.72 -6.45 1.23
N ALA A 37 7.69 -7.08 0.54
CA ALA A 37 8.05 -8.49 0.74
C ALA A 37 8.19 -8.90 2.23
N PRO A 38 8.80 -8.11 3.14
CA PRO A 38 8.88 -8.48 4.56
C PRO A 38 7.51 -8.62 5.24
N LEU A 39 6.55 -7.75 4.90
CA LEU A 39 5.18 -7.83 5.45
C LEU A 39 4.46 -9.06 4.92
N TRP A 40 4.57 -9.35 3.63
CA TRP A 40 3.96 -10.55 3.05
C TRP A 40 4.56 -11.85 3.58
N GLN A 41 5.86 -11.86 3.89
CA GLN A 41 6.53 -12.98 4.56
C GLN A 41 5.97 -13.23 5.95
N ASP A 42 5.81 -12.17 6.77
CA ASP A 42 5.23 -12.30 8.11
C ASP A 42 3.77 -12.77 8.04
N ILE A 43 2.97 -12.20 7.13
CA ILE A 43 1.59 -12.63 6.89
C ILE A 43 1.55 -14.11 6.49
N ALA A 44 2.40 -14.54 5.55
CA ALA A 44 2.45 -15.94 5.13
C ALA A 44 2.80 -16.88 6.30
N ALA A 45 3.78 -16.52 7.13
CA ALA A 45 4.17 -17.32 8.30
C ALA A 45 3.05 -17.44 9.34
N ARG A 46 2.22 -16.39 9.50
CA ARG A 46 1.06 -16.39 10.41
C ARG A 46 -0.10 -17.20 9.82
N VAL A 47 -0.39 -17.01 8.54
CA VAL A 47 -1.52 -17.67 7.85
C VAL A 47 -1.25 -19.16 7.63
N GLU A 48 0.00 -19.59 7.44
CA GLU A 48 0.36 -21.02 7.31
C GLU A 48 -0.08 -21.87 8.51
N LYS A 49 -0.18 -21.26 9.70
CA LYS A 49 -0.61 -21.93 10.92
C LYS A 49 -2.13 -21.91 11.12
N LEU A 50 -2.87 -21.25 10.22
CA LEU A 50 -4.29 -20.99 10.36
C LEU A 50 -5.07 -21.52 9.15
N VAL A 51 -6.23 -22.13 9.40
CA VAL A 51 -7.19 -22.40 8.33
C VAL A 51 -8.02 -21.13 8.13
N VAL A 52 -7.62 -20.32 7.14
CA VAL A 52 -8.27 -19.05 6.78
C VAL A 52 -9.10 -19.22 5.50
N LYS A 53 -10.36 -18.77 5.54
CA LYS A 53 -11.21 -18.59 4.36
C LYS A 53 -11.31 -17.11 4.06
N VAL A 54 -10.90 -16.71 2.86
CA VAL A 54 -10.88 -15.31 2.44
C VAL A 54 -12.07 -15.02 1.54
N ARG A 55 -12.80 -13.96 1.85
CA ARG A 55 -13.88 -13.41 1.02
C ARG A 55 -13.54 -11.95 0.69
N HIS A 56 -13.56 -11.64 -0.59
CA HIS A 56 -13.52 -10.26 -1.05
C HIS A 56 -14.93 -9.67 -0.94
N VAL A 57 -15.03 -8.45 -0.41
CA VAL A 57 -16.28 -7.69 -0.29
C VAL A 57 -16.15 -6.46 -1.17
N ASP A 58 -17.09 -6.24 -2.08
CA ASP A 58 -17.08 -5.02 -2.88
C ASP A 58 -17.42 -3.80 -1.99
N ALA A 59 -16.51 -2.82 -1.98
CA ALA A 59 -16.67 -1.56 -1.25
C ALA A 59 -17.71 -0.63 -1.88
N HIS A 60 -18.09 -0.84 -3.15
CA HIS A 60 -18.96 0.07 -3.90
C HIS A 60 -20.41 -0.42 -4.03
N ILE A 61 -20.89 -1.23 -3.08
CA ILE A 61 -22.29 -1.66 -3.07
C ILE A 61 -23.19 -0.51 -2.58
N PRO A 62 -24.28 -0.18 -3.31
CA PRO A 62 -25.26 0.80 -2.87
C PRO A 62 -25.86 0.42 -1.50
N LYS A 63 -26.09 1.40 -0.61
CA LYS A 63 -26.57 1.17 0.77
C LYS A 63 -27.85 0.33 0.88
N ASN A 64 -28.72 0.35 -0.13
CA ASN A 64 -29.95 -0.43 -0.18
C ASN A 64 -29.75 -1.92 -0.53
N LEU A 65 -28.53 -2.30 -0.94
CA LEU A 65 -28.10 -3.67 -1.25
C LEU A 65 -26.99 -4.16 -0.31
N ALA A 66 -26.61 -3.34 0.68
CA ALA A 66 -25.53 -3.65 1.60
C ALA A 66 -25.87 -4.88 2.46
N THR A 67 -25.07 -5.93 2.31
CA THR A 67 -25.10 -7.11 3.18
C THR A 67 -24.47 -6.80 4.54
N GLU A 68 -24.69 -7.66 5.54
CA GLU A 68 -24.03 -7.55 6.84
C GLU A 68 -22.49 -7.53 6.72
N GLU A 69 -21.94 -8.31 5.79
CA GLU A 69 -20.50 -8.32 5.47
C GLU A 69 -20.01 -6.95 4.99
N HIS A 70 -20.81 -6.23 4.18
CA HIS A 70 -20.50 -4.88 3.72
C HIS A 70 -20.61 -3.85 4.87
N GLN A 71 -21.62 -3.97 5.74
CA GLN A 71 -21.76 -3.08 6.90
C GLN A 71 -20.60 -3.25 7.89
N ASN A 72 -20.14 -4.47 8.13
CA ASN A 72 -18.99 -4.74 8.98
C ASN A 72 -17.69 -4.21 8.35
N ASN A 73 -17.49 -4.40 7.04
CA ASN A 73 -16.33 -3.84 6.35
C ASN A 73 -16.35 -2.30 6.38
N GLN A 74 -17.51 -1.65 6.24
CA GLN A 74 -17.65 -0.21 6.37
C GLN A 74 -17.32 0.29 7.78
N GLN A 75 -17.70 -0.44 8.83
CA GLN A 75 -17.30 -0.10 10.21
C GLN A 75 -15.79 -0.20 10.40
N VAL A 76 -15.15 -1.23 9.84
CA VAL A 76 -13.69 -1.39 9.87
C VAL A 76 -12.99 -0.29 9.06
N ASP A 77 -13.51 0.10 7.90
CA ASP A 77 -13.00 1.24 7.11
C ASP A 77 -13.08 2.56 7.90
N GLN A 78 -14.19 2.79 8.59
CA GLN A 78 -14.34 3.95 9.48
C GLN A 78 -13.36 3.91 10.66
N ALA A 79 -13.19 2.75 11.30
CA ALA A 79 -12.24 2.59 12.40
C ALA A 79 -10.79 2.76 11.93
N ALA A 80 -10.42 2.21 10.77
CA ALA A 80 -9.11 2.38 10.16
C ALA A 80 -8.82 3.85 9.84
N LYS A 81 -9.80 4.60 9.33
CA LYS A 81 -9.66 6.06 9.12
C LYS A 81 -9.43 6.82 10.43
N ILE A 82 -10.04 6.41 11.53
CA ILE A 82 -9.85 7.02 12.85
C ILE A 82 -8.49 6.65 13.45
N GLU A 83 -8.04 5.41 13.29
CA GLU A 83 -6.72 4.96 13.76
C GLU A 83 -5.58 5.63 12.96
N VAL A 84 -5.74 5.76 11.64
CA VAL A 84 -4.84 6.54 10.79
C VAL A 84 -4.77 8.01 11.25
N ALA A 85 -5.90 8.61 11.63
CA ALA A 85 -5.93 9.99 12.13
C ALA A 85 -5.21 10.22 13.48
N GLN A 86 -4.95 9.18 14.29
CA GLN A 86 -4.15 9.29 15.52
C GLN A 86 -2.65 9.00 15.30
N VAL A 87 -2.33 8.29 14.22
CA VAL A 87 -0.99 7.89 13.80
C VAL A 87 -0.40 8.86 12.72
N ASP A 88 -1.17 9.90 12.41
CA ASP A 88 -1.24 10.55 11.10
C ASP A 88 0.00 11.37 10.70
N LEU A 89 0.66 12.07 11.62
CA LEU A 89 1.74 13.00 11.22
C LEU A 89 2.98 12.28 10.69
N ASP A 90 3.38 11.17 11.32
CA ASP A 90 4.54 10.40 10.90
C ASP A 90 4.25 9.59 9.62
N TRP A 91 3.03 9.08 9.47
CA TRP A 91 2.64 8.32 8.27
C TRP A 91 2.31 9.19 7.07
N GLN A 92 1.69 10.36 7.25
CA GLN A 92 1.53 11.33 6.17
C GLN A 92 2.90 11.81 5.67
N HIS A 93 3.82 12.12 6.59
CA HIS A 93 5.18 12.51 6.23
C HIS A 93 5.92 11.38 5.50
N LYS A 94 5.81 10.12 5.97
CA LYS A 94 6.37 8.95 5.27
C LYS A 94 5.74 8.70 3.90
N GLY A 95 4.43 8.90 3.79
CA GLY A 95 3.69 8.78 2.54
C GLY A 95 4.09 9.85 1.53
N GLU A 96 4.28 11.09 1.99
CA GLU A 96 4.75 12.20 1.17
C GLU A 96 6.20 11.97 0.70
N LEU A 97 7.10 11.54 1.60
CA LEU A 97 8.47 11.16 1.25
C LEU A 97 8.52 10.02 0.24
N PHE A 98 7.63 9.03 0.37
CA PHE A 98 7.52 7.93 -0.58
C PHE A 98 7.16 8.42 -1.99
N ILE A 99 6.17 9.31 -2.10
CA ILE A 99 5.75 9.87 -3.38
C ILE A 99 6.83 10.81 -3.94
N ALA A 100 7.52 11.57 -3.09
CA ALA A 100 8.65 12.41 -3.51
C ALA A 100 9.83 11.59 -4.06
N TRP A 101 10.16 10.45 -3.43
CA TRP A 101 11.16 9.50 -3.93
C TRP A 101 10.80 8.98 -5.31
N TRP A 102 9.54 8.57 -5.47
CA TRP A 102 9.05 8.07 -6.75
C TRP A 102 9.07 9.14 -7.85
N ALA A 103 8.65 10.36 -7.53
CA ALA A 103 8.70 11.50 -8.45
C ALA A 103 10.15 11.83 -8.86
N HIS A 104 11.09 11.77 -7.91
CA HIS A 104 12.50 12.07 -8.16
C HIS A 104 13.14 11.05 -9.11
N ASP A 105 13.00 9.75 -8.84
CA ASP A 105 13.51 8.66 -9.67
C ASP A 105 12.87 8.68 -11.07
N THR A 106 11.54 8.82 -11.14
CA THR A 106 10.81 8.81 -12.42
C THR A 106 11.05 10.07 -13.26
N SER A 107 11.38 11.20 -12.63
CA SER A 107 11.82 12.40 -13.35
C SER A 107 13.21 12.25 -13.95
N GLY A 108 13.96 11.20 -13.59
CA GLY A 108 15.33 10.97 -14.04
C GLY A 108 16.33 11.85 -13.29
N HIS A 109 16.16 11.99 -11.97
CA HIS A 109 17.07 12.73 -11.10
C HIS A 109 17.29 14.20 -11.50
N GLN A 110 16.27 14.85 -12.06
CA GLN A 110 16.35 16.25 -12.54
C GLN A 110 16.40 17.31 -11.42
N GLY A 111 16.76 16.90 -10.21
CA GLY A 111 16.78 17.77 -9.03
C GLY A 111 15.39 18.27 -8.63
N ARG A 112 15.37 19.32 -7.82
CA ARG A 112 14.19 19.80 -7.09
C ARG A 112 13.08 20.28 -8.02
N ASP A 113 13.43 21.12 -8.98
CA ASP A 113 12.46 21.72 -9.90
C ASP A 113 11.89 20.68 -10.88
N GLY A 114 12.71 19.71 -11.32
CA GLY A 114 12.25 18.61 -12.17
C GLY A 114 11.30 17.67 -11.44
N THR A 115 11.63 17.32 -10.20
CA THR A 115 10.79 16.47 -9.33
C THR A 115 9.45 17.16 -9.02
N TYR A 116 9.47 18.44 -8.66
CA TYR A 116 8.26 19.22 -8.39
C TYR A 116 7.37 19.35 -9.63
N ARG A 117 7.95 19.65 -10.80
CA ARG A 117 7.19 19.76 -12.05
C ARG A 117 6.56 18.43 -12.43
N TRP A 118 7.30 17.33 -12.32
CA TRP A 118 6.80 15.99 -12.62
C TRP A 118 5.56 15.63 -11.79
N ALA A 119 5.60 15.94 -10.49
CA ALA A 119 4.49 15.68 -9.57
C ALA A 119 3.27 16.54 -9.89
N ARG A 120 3.49 17.85 -10.13
CA ARG A 120 2.42 18.79 -10.47
C ARG A 120 1.72 18.45 -11.78
N ASP A 121 2.46 18.04 -12.80
CA ASP A 121 1.91 17.62 -14.10
C ASP A 121 0.99 16.38 -13.98
N ARG A 122 1.11 15.63 -12.88
CA ARG A 122 0.32 14.43 -12.57
C ARG A 122 -0.71 14.65 -11.46
N GLY A 123 -0.91 15.89 -11.03
CA GLY A 123 -1.88 16.24 -9.99
C GLY A 123 -1.49 15.75 -8.60
N VAL A 124 -0.21 15.45 -8.39
CA VAL A 124 0.34 15.06 -7.08
C VAL A 124 0.93 16.30 -6.44
N ASP A 125 0.43 16.67 -5.27
CA ASP A 125 1.00 17.75 -4.47
C ASP A 125 2.07 17.18 -3.54
N LEU A 126 3.24 17.80 -3.55
CA LEU A 126 4.40 17.40 -2.75
C LEU A 126 4.98 18.64 -2.09
N SER A 127 5.24 18.56 -0.80
CA SER A 127 5.96 19.59 -0.08
C SER A 127 7.39 19.72 -0.59
N MET A 128 7.87 20.95 -0.57
CA MET A 128 9.24 21.26 -0.96
C MET A 128 10.27 20.66 0.00
N ASP A 129 9.89 20.42 1.25
CA ASP A 129 10.74 19.80 2.26
C ASP A 129 10.93 18.31 1.95
N ALA A 130 9.86 17.58 1.62
CA ALA A 130 9.94 16.17 1.22
C ALA A 130 10.81 15.99 -0.04
N ILE A 131 10.63 16.84 -1.06
CA ILE A 131 11.47 16.80 -2.27
C ILE A 131 12.95 17.08 -1.94
N SER A 132 13.21 18.06 -1.07
CA SER A 132 14.59 18.44 -0.71
C SER A 132 15.27 17.33 0.09
N GLN A 133 14.54 16.68 0.98
CA GLN A 133 15.03 15.54 1.76
C GLN A 133 15.38 14.36 0.86
N VAL A 134 14.47 13.97 -0.04
CA VAL A 134 14.70 12.87 -1.00
C VAL A 134 15.92 13.10 -1.87
N ILE A 135 16.13 14.33 -2.34
CA ILE A 135 17.30 14.66 -3.16
C ILE A 135 18.57 14.59 -2.33
N HIS A 136 18.54 15.06 -1.08
CA HIS A 136 19.69 14.98 -0.18
C HIS A 136 20.07 13.54 0.17
N GLU A 137 19.09 12.65 0.27
CA GLU A 137 19.27 11.22 0.55
C GLU A 137 19.57 10.39 -0.72
N CYS A 138 19.55 10.99 -1.90
CA CYS A 138 19.81 10.32 -3.18
C CYS A 138 21.31 10.13 -3.43
N GLU A 139 21.76 8.87 -3.50
CA GLU A 139 23.16 8.53 -3.77
C GLU A 139 23.63 8.89 -5.20
N MET A 140 22.69 9.11 -6.13
CA MET A 140 22.94 9.35 -7.55
C MET A 140 23.02 10.86 -7.91
N CYS A 141 22.76 11.75 -6.95
CA CYS A 141 22.72 13.21 -7.12
C CYS A 141 23.83 13.90 -6.33
#